data_AF-A0AAN5CIQ7-F1
#
_entry.id   AF-A0AAN5CIQ7-F1
#
_cell.length_a   1.000
_cell.length_b   1.000
_cell.length_c   1.000
_cell.angle_alpha   90.00
_cell.angle_beta   90.00
_cell.angle_gamma   90.00
#
_symmetry.space_group_name_H-M   'P 1'
#
loop_
_entity.id
_entity.type
_entity.pdbx_description
1 polymer ?
#
loop_
_entity_poly.entity_id
_entity_poly.type
_entity_poly.pdbx_seq_one_letter_code
_entity_poly.pdbx_strand_id
1 'polypeptide(L)'
;VAGVILNLVLLYAIRRFTKKALGSYKQLLTIFAGYDVFLTILHSTVKPVREQHVVIVGTTFGVAGIFDDRVRFSSQHFAEQKSQRITSFYASCFTVPFALMNIHFLYRFWSIRRPDLLYLFSVNKFIAFLTFFPIAEFIMWYLMCINGLTGEGTEVGKTVLISETGRRFGKEFKEGWLMMDHWACLRCEINQHTIQESGNFQLQIFVMLMCYNAIMIISFSIASTFGILTFYYIQRTETISMQALNMQLKLFIAVCGQTLVPLIFVYIPYFCVLNLPFFRLPIFKMDDLCMLFTSCFPAWDAIILIVLMKDYRDGLISIIRRKKIIPMGNTVISTLFIASTI
;
A
#
# COMPACT_ATOMS: atom_id res chain seq x y z
N VAL A 1 6.90 12.43 -5.11
CA VAL A 1 6.55 13.85 -4.87
C VAL A 1 5.04 14.08 -4.76
N ALA A 2 4.24 13.81 -5.80
CA ALA A 2 2.79 14.05 -5.77
C ALA A 2 2.05 13.36 -4.59
N GLY A 3 2.36 12.08 -4.33
CA GLY A 3 1.77 11.34 -3.20
C GLY A 3 2.08 11.95 -1.83
N VAL A 4 3.28 12.51 -1.62
CA VAL A 4 3.65 13.21 -0.39
C VAL A 4 2.80 14.47 -0.23
N ILE A 5 2.70 15.29 -1.29
CA ILE A 5 1.92 16.53 -1.25
C ILE A 5 0.45 16.23 -0.95
N LEU A 6 -0.14 15.25 -1.64
CA LEU A 6 -1.55 14.87 -1.45
C LEU A 6 -1.82 14.38 -0.02
N ASN A 7 -0.95 13.52 0.52
CA ASN A 7 -1.12 13.04 1.89
C ASN A 7 -0.86 14.14 2.94
N LEU A 8 0.04 15.09 2.70
CA LEU A 8 0.20 16.26 3.57
C LEU A 8 -1.02 17.18 3.53
N VAL A 9 -1.63 17.40 2.36
CA VAL A 9 -2.89 18.13 2.22
C VAL A 9 -4.02 17.40 2.95
N LEU A 10 -4.08 16.07 2.83
CA LEU A 10 -5.02 15.24 3.56
C LEU A 10 -4.83 15.35 5.08
N LEU A 11 -3.59 15.24 5.58
CA LEU A 11 -3.28 15.43 7.01
C LEU A 11 -3.70 16.80 7.51
N TYR A 12 -3.47 17.85 6.71
CA TYR A 12 -3.96 19.19 7.00
C TYR A 12 -5.49 19.23 7.08
N ALA A 13 -6.18 18.62 6.10
CA ALA A 13 -7.64 18.56 6.07
C ALA A 13 -8.22 17.80 7.27
N ILE A 14 -7.63 16.64 7.62
CA ILE A 14 -8.00 15.87 8.81
C ILE A 14 -7.84 16.71 10.07
N ARG A 15 -6.71 17.43 10.22
CA ARG A 15 -6.46 18.24 11.40
C ARG A 15 -7.46 19.39 11.53
N ARG A 16 -7.76 20.07 10.41
CA ARG A 16 -8.52 21.33 10.38
C ARG A 16 -10.04 21.16 10.29
N PHE A 17 -10.53 20.18 9.52
CA PHE A 17 -11.94 20.08 9.15
C PHE A 17 -12.68 18.89 9.78
N THR A 18 -11.97 17.97 10.43
CA THR A 18 -12.62 16.85 11.14
C THR A 18 -13.39 17.35 12.36
N LYS A 19 -14.69 17.02 12.41
CA LYS A 19 -15.57 17.33 13.54
C LYS A 19 -15.11 16.63 14.82
N LYS A 20 -15.27 17.28 15.98
CA LYS A 20 -14.94 16.70 17.30
C LYS A 20 -15.68 15.38 17.57
N ALA A 21 -16.90 15.23 17.05
CA ALA A 21 -17.73 14.03 17.18
C ALA A 21 -17.11 12.76 16.55
N LEU A 22 -16.10 12.90 15.69
CA LEU A 22 -15.42 11.75 15.07
C LEU A 22 -14.38 11.08 15.98
N GLY A 23 -14.00 11.70 17.10
CA GLY A 23 -13.18 11.07 18.15
C GLY A 23 -12.00 10.24 17.63
N SER A 24 -11.91 8.98 18.05
CA SER A 24 -10.85 8.03 17.68
C SER A 24 -10.79 7.69 16.18
N TYR A 25 -11.88 7.88 15.42
CA TYR A 25 -11.84 7.73 13.96
C TYR A 25 -10.88 8.73 13.30
N LYS A 26 -10.78 9.95 13.86
CA LYS A 26 -9.81 10.95 13.39
C LYS A 26 -8.37 10.43 13.50
N GLN A 27 -8.06 9.73 14.59
CA GLN A 27 -6.73 9.16 14.81
C GLN A 27 -6.44 8.07 13.79
N LEU A 28 -7.41 7.19 13.52
CA LEU A 28 -7.29 6.14 12.50
C LEU A 28 -7.03 6.72 11.09
N LEU A 29 -7.74 7.78 10.70
CA LEU A 29 -7.47 8.48 9.44
C LEU A 29 -6.09 9.14 9.40
N THR A 30 -5.65 9.70 10.53
CA THR A 30 -4.33 10.33 10.64
C THR A 30 -3.21 9.29 10.50
N ILE A 31 -3.38 8.11 11.12
CA ILE A 31 -2.43 6.99 11.02
C ILE A 31 -2.32 6.52 9.57
N PHE A 32 -3.45 6.35 8.88
CA PHE A 32 -3.47 5.90 7.49
C PHE A 32 -2.72 6.89 6.57
N ALA A 33 -3.09 8.17 6.61
CA ALA A 33 -2.44 9.22 5.83
C ALA A 33 -0.95 9.38 6.17
N GLY A 34 -0.59 9.24 7.45
CA GLY A 34 0.81 9.26 7.89
C GLY A 34 1.62 8.09 7.35
N TYR A 35 1.02 6.89 7.33
CA TYR A 35 1.65 5.70 6.78
C TYR A 35 1.82 5.80 5.25
N ASP A 36 0.85 6.39 4.55
CA ASP A 36 0.95 6.65 3.11
C ASP A 36 2.07 7.65 2.76
N VAL A 37 2.31 8.66 3.61
CA VAL A 37 3.52 9.51 3.51
C VAL A 37 4.77 8.66 3.64
N PHE A 38 4.85 7.80 4.66
CA PHE A 38 5.99 6.90 4.88
C PHE A 38 6.23 5.99 3.66
N LEU A 39 5.20 5.34 3.12
CA LEU A 39 5.32 4.48 1.94
C LEU A 39 5.76 5.25 0.69
N THR A 40 5.27 6.48 0.51
CA THR A 40 5.70 7.32 -0.62
C THR A 40 7.17 7.73 -0.49
N ILE A 41 7.63 8.05 0.72
CA ILE A 41 9.05 8.34 0.99
C ILE A 41 9.89 7.09 0.78
N LEU A 42 9.45 5.94 1.31
CA LEU A 42 10.13 4.66 1.16
C LEU A 42 10.30 4.31 -0.33
N HIS A 43 9.25 4.42 -1.13
CA HIS A 43 9.32 4.22 -2.57
C HIS A 43 10.29 5.20 -3.24
N SER A 44 10.28 6.47 -2.81
CA SER A 44 11.21 7.50 -3.33
C SER A 44 12.66 7.28 -2.91
N THR A 45 12.93 6.54 -1.83
CA THR A 45 14.30 6.19 -1.39
C THR A 45 14.78 4.92 -2.09
N VAL A 46 13.90 3.95 -2.32
CA VAL A 46 14.26 2.68 -2.96
C VAL A 46 14.52 2.86 -4.48
N LYS A 47 13.69 3.66 -5.16
CA LYS A 47 13.74 3.88 -6.62
C LYS A 47 15.02 4.53 -7.18
N PRO A 48 15.58 5.63 -6.61
CA PRO A 48 16.79 6.26 -7.13
C PRO A 48 18.08 5.59 -6.67
N VAL A 49 18.05 4.85 -5.55
CA VAL A 49 19.23 4.14 -5.04
C VAL A 49 19.50 2.87 -5.85
N ARG A 50 18.47 2.31 -6.50
CA ARG A 50 18.56 1.13 -7.38
C ARG A 50 17.43 1.20 -8.39
N GLU A 51 17.74 1.27 -9.69
CA GLU A 51 16.75 1.02 -10.74
C GLU A 51 16.29 -0.46 -10.65
N GLN A 52 15.40 -0.75 -9.69
CA GLN A 52 14.85 -2.07 -9.43
C GLN A 52 13.67 -2.29 -10.35
N HIS A 53 13.84 -3.25 -11.25
CA HIS A 53 12.82 -3.71 -12.16
C HIS A 53 12.36 -5.08 -11.70
N VAL A 54 11.08 -5.14 -11.35
CA VAL A 54 10.39 -6.42 -11.19
C VAL A 54 10.23 -6.99 -12.60
N VAL A 55 10.80 -8.16 -12.84
CA VAL A 55 10.73 -8.82 -14.14
C VAL A 55 10.25 -10.24 -13.92
N ILE A 56 9.27 -10.64 -14.73
CA ILE A 56 8.84 -12.03 -14.78
C ILE A 56 9.13 -12.59 -16.17
N VAL A 57 9.78 -13.75 -16.19
CA VAL A 57 10.18 -14.48 -17.39
C VAL A 57 9.72 -15.92 -17.26
N GLY A 58 8.74 -16.34 -18.08
CA GLY A 58 8.15 -17.67 -17.97
C GLY A 58 7.59 -17.95 -16.57
N THR A 59 8.21 -18.89 -15.86
CA THR A 59 7.84 -19.31 -14.50
C THR A 59 8.64 -18.61 -13.40
N THR A 60 9.56 -17.72 -13.78
CA THR A 60 10.55 -17.12 -12.90
C THR A 60 10.20 -15.67 -12.61
N PHE A 61 9.91 -15.37 -11.35
CA PHE A 61 9.68 -14.03 -10.82
C PHE A 61 10.94 -13.53 -10.11
N GLY A 62 11.44 -12.36 -10.49
CA GLY A 62 12.64 -11.80 -9.88
C GLY A 62 12.66 -10.28 -9.89
N VAL A 63 13.61 -9.74 -9.13
CA VAL A 63 13.90 -8.30 -9.11
C VAL A 63 15.34 -8.10 -9.55
N ALA A 64 15.51 -7.46 -10.71
CA ALA A 64 16.81 -7.06 -11.22
C ALA A 64 17.08 -5.60 -10.85
N GLY A 65 18.31 -5.28 -10.44
CA GLY A 65 18.69 -3.94 -10.04
C GLY A 65 19.97 -3.49 -10.73
N ILE A 66 20.06 -2.21 -11.10
CA ILE A 66 21.33 -1.61 -11.55
C ILE A 66 22.09 -1.12 -10.32
N PHE A 67 23.33 -1.58 -10.15
CA PHE A 67 24.30 -1.00 -9.23
C PHE A 67 25.35 -0.21 -10.00
N ASP A 68 25.68 0.99 -9.52
CA ASP A 68 26.73 1.85 -10.09
C ASP A 68 28.10 1.15 -9.97
N ASP A 69 28.88 1.17 -11.05
CA ASP A 69 30.14 0.43 -11.25
C ASP A 69 31.27 0.83 -10.27
N ARG A 70 31.02 1.77 -9.35
CA ARG A 70 31.99 2.31 -8.40
C ARG A 70 32.32 1.39 -7.23
N VAL A 71 31.57 0.30 -7.03
CA VAL A 71 31.87 -0.72 -6.01
C VAL A 71 32.32 -2.01 -6.69
N ARG A 72 33.44 -1.91 -7.42
CA ARG A 72 34.13 -3.09 -7.92
C ARG A 72 34.92 -3.74 -6.78
N PHE A 73 34.80 -5.07 -6.68
CA PHE A 73 35.75 -5.98 -6.02
C PHE A 73 35.60 -6.38 -4.53
N SER A 74 34.42 -6.29 -3.91
CA SER A 74 34.21 -7.04 -2.65
C SER A 74 32.83 -7.71 -2.59
N SER A 75 32.79 -8.91 -3.18
CA SER A 75 31.79 -9.98 -3.05
C SER A 75 30.39 -9.69 -3.64
N GLN A 76 30.13 -10.15 -4.87
CA GLN A 76 28.77 -10.20 -5.48
C GLN A 76 27.71 -10.75 -4.53
N HIS A 77 28.05 -11.78 -3.75
CA HIS A 77 27.22 -12.34 -2.68
C HIS A 77 26.71 -11.30 -1.66
N PHE A 78 27.56 -10.33 -1.30
CA PHE A 78 27.19 -9.28 -0.34
C PHE A 78 26.22 -8.26 -0.95
N ALA A 79 26.40 -7.94 -2.23
CA ALA A 79 25.50 -7.04 -2.96
C ALA A 79 24.11 -7.69 -3.17
N GLU A 80 24.07 -8.97 -3.52
CA GLU A 80 22.83 -9.75 -3.66
C GLU A 80 22.04 -9.83 -2.34
N GLN A 81 22.70 -10.20 -1.24
CA GLN A 81 22.06 -10.23 0.08
C GLN A 81 21.53 -8.85 0.51
N LYS A 82 22.27 -7.78 0.19
CA LYS A 82 21.84 -6.40 0.47
C LYS A 82 20.63 -6.01 -0.38
N SER A 83 20.57 -6.42 -1.65
CA SER A 83 19.44 -6.20 -2.54
C SER A 83 18.20 -6.95 -2.05
N GLN A 84 18.34 -8.24 -1.73
CA GLN A 84 17.28 -9.08 -1.17
C GLN A 84 16.70 -8.47 0.10
N ARG A 85 17.53 -8.06 1.06
CA ARG A 85 17.05 -7.49 2.34
C ARG A 85 16.23 -6.22 2.16
N ILE A 86 16.66 -5.35 1.26
CA ILE A 86 15.97 -4.07 1.03
C ILE A 86 14.66 -4.27 0.26
N THR A 87 14.66 -5.14 -0.76
CA THR A 87 13.43 -5.49 -1.48
C THR A 87 12.43 -6.21 -0.57
N SER A 88 12.91 -7.12 0.28
CA SER A 88 12.09 -7.81 1.29
C SER A 88 11.50 -6.82 2.28
N PHE A 89 12.30 -5.90 2.82
CA PHE A 89 11.82 -4.84 3.71
C PHE A 89 10.76 -3.98 3.03
N TYR A 90 11.02 -3.54 1.79
CA TYR A 90 10.10 -2.76 0.99
C TYR A 90 8.77 -3.49 0.81
N ALA A 91 8.80 -4.75 0.36
CA ALA A 91 7.60 -5.57 0.16
C ALA A 91 6.80 -5.75 1.46
N SER A 92 7.48 -6.02 2.58
CA SER A 92 6.84 -6.17 3.89
C SER A 92 6.13 -4.91 4.35
N CYS A 93 6.61 -3.70 4.01
CA CYS A 93 5.90 -2.47 4.38
C CYS A 93 4.49 -2.37 3.76
N PHE A 94 4.24 -3.01 2.62
CA PHE A 94 2.93 -2.99 1.97
C PHE A 94 1.90 -3.93 2.61
N THR A 95 2.27 -4.72 3.64
CA THR A 95 1.30 -5.51 4.41
C THR A 95 0.61 -4.70 5.50
N VAL A 96 1.26 -3.68 6.03
CA VAL A 96 0.69 -2.84 7.11
C VAL A 96 -0.63 -2.16 6.72
N PRO A 97 -0.83 -1.64 5.48
CA PRO A 97 -2.13 -1.16 5.03
C PRO A 97 -3.26 -2.20 5.14
N PHE A 98 -2.95 -3.49 4.99
CA PHE A 98 -3.94 -4.57 5.11
C PHE A 98 -4.44 -4.70 6.55
N ALA A 99 -3.53 -4.70 7.52
CA ALA A 99 -3.86 -4.63 8.93
C ALA A 99 -4.67 -3.37 9.29
N LEU A 100 -4.22 -2.19 8.82
CA LEU A 100 -4.91 -0.93 9.09
C LEU A 100 -6.33 -0.91 8.52
N MET A 101 -6.54 -1.47 7.32
CA MET A 101 -7.86 -1.64 6.72
C MET A 101 -8.79 -2.48 7.60
N ASN A 102 -8.31 -3.63 8.11
CA ASN A 102 -9.09 -4.47 9.02
C ASN A 102 -9.49 -3.73 10.31
N ILE A 103 -8.56 -2.96 10.89
CA ILE A 103 -8.82 -2.15 12.09
C ILE A 103 -9.87 -1.06 11.80
N HIS A 104 -9.82 -0.43 10.62
CA HIS A 104 -10.81 0.56 10.18
C HIS A 104 -12.22 -0.04 10.07
N PHE A 105 -12.35 -1.21 9.43
CA PHE A 105 -13.64 -1.88 9.34
C PHE A 105 -14.14 -2.39 10.69
N LEU A 106 -13.26 -2.88 11.55
CA LEU A 106 -13.61 -3.26 12.92
C LEU A 106 -14.17 -2.06 13.70
N TYR A 107 -13.48 -0.92 13.65
CA TYR A 107 -13.94 0.31 14.27
C TYR A 107 -15.32 0.72 13.75
N ARG A 108 -15.53 0.63 12.42
CA ARG A 108 -16.81 0.95 11.79
C ARG A 108 -17.92 0.04 12.25
N PHE A 109 -17.68 -1.26 12.25
CA PHE A 109 -18.62 -2.26 12.73
C PHE A 109 -19.03 -1.97 14.19
N TRP A 110 -18.06 -1.74 15.08
CA TRP A 110 -18.34 -1.40 16.48
C TRP A 110 -19.10 -0.07 16.62
N SER A 111 -18.79 0.94 15.81
CA SER A 111 -19.49 2.23 15.89
C SER A 111 -20.99 2.16 15.60
N ILE A 112 -21.45 1.11 14.92
CA ILE A 112 -22.86 0.85 14.66
C ILE A 112 -23.42 -0.16 15.66
N ARG A 113 -22.77 -1.32 15.81
CA ARG A 113 -23.35 -2.47 16.51
C ARG A 113 -23.07 -2.48 18.02
N ARG A 114 -21.91 -1.96 18.43
CA ARG A 114 -21.39 -1.99 19.80
C ARG A 114 -20.63 -0.69 20.13
N PRO A 115 -21.33 0.46 20.17
CA PRO A 115 -20.69 1.73 20.50
C PRO A 115 -20.07 1.72 21.91
N ASP A 116 -20.55 0.84 22.79
CA ASP A 116 -20.00 0.56 24.11
C ASP A 116 -18.56 0.04 24.08
N LEU A 117 -18.07 -0.51 22.98
CA LEU A 117 -16.69 -1.00 22.86
C LEU A 117 -15.72 0.06 22.34
N LEU A 118 -16.20 1.22 21.87
CA LEU A 118 -15.34 2.25 21.29
C LEU A 118 -14.36 2.86 22.29
N TYR A 119 -14.66 2.83 23.60
CA TYR A 119 -13.72 3.30 24.62
C TYR A 119 -12.40 2.50 24.62
N LEU A 120 -12.41 1.25 24.13
CA LEU A 120 -11.21 0.42 24.02
C LEU A 120 -10.16 1.07 23.12
N PHE A 121 -10.56 1.81 22.08
CA PHE A 121 -9.65 2.58 21.23
C PHE A 121 -8.95 3.74 21.96
N SER A 122 -9.30 4.01 23.21
CA SER A 122 -8.62 4.95 24.10
C SER A 122 -7.81 4.26 25.21
N VAL A 123 -7.88 2.93 25.32
CA VAL A 123 -7.17 2.15 26.33
C VAL A 123 -5.79 1.73 25.81
N ASN A 124 -4.72 2.15 26.48
CA ASN A 124 -3.33 1.89 26.04
C ASN A 124 -3.03 0.42 25.78
N LYS A 125 -3.54 -0.51 26.62
CA LYS A 125 -3.35 -1.96 26.42
C LYS A 125 -3.97 -2.46 25.11
N PHE A 126 -5.16 -1.96 24.77
CA PHE A 126 -5.83 -2.34 23.54
C PHE A 126 -5.17 -1.68 22.32
N ILE A 127 -4.71 -0.43 22.43
CA ILE A 127 -3.93 0.23 21.39
C ILE A 127 -2.62 -0.53 21.12
N ALA A 128 -1.93 -0.98 22.17
CA ALA A 128 -0.73 -1.80 22.03
C ALA A 128 -1.03 -3.13 21.30
N PHE A 129 -2.15 -3.78 21.62
CA PHE A 129 -2.62 -4.97 20.90
C PHE A 129 -2.92 -4.69 19.42
N LEU A 130 -3.64 -3.60 19.12
CA LEU A 130 -3.91 -3.20 17.74
C LEU A 130 -2.64 -2.84 16.96
N THR A 131 -1.62 -2.30 17.63
CA THR A 131 -0.33 -1.95 17.03
C THR A 131 0.55 -3.19 16.82
N PHE A 132 0.43 -4.19 17.68
CA PHE A 132 1.15 -5.46 17.55
C PHE A 132 0.76 -6.19 16.25
N PHE A 133 -0.52 -6.15 15.86
CA PHE A 133 -1.00 -6.85 14.67
C PHE A 133 -0.28 -6.48 13.36
N PRO A 134 -0.20 -5.19 12.92
CA PRO A 134 0.54 -4.79 11.73
C PRO A 134 2.05 -5.06 11.85
N ILE A 135 2.63 -4.95 13.05
CA ILE A 135 4.05 -5.26 13.27
C ILE A 135 4.31 -6.76 13.07
N ALA A 136 3.45 -7.62 13.61
CA ALA A 136 3.56 -9.06 13.44
C ALA A 136 3.40 -9.47 11.97
N GLU A 137 2.45 -8.86 11.25
CA GLU A 137 2.25 -9.10 9.82
C GLU A 137 3.48 -8.67 8.99
N PHE A 138 4.05 -7.50 9.29
CA PHE A 138 5.30 -7.02 8.69
C PHE A 138 6.48 -7.99 8.94
N ILE A 139 6.70 -8.39 10.19
CA ILE A 139 7.81 -9.29 10.58
C ILE A 139 7.63 -10.65 9.90
N MET A 140 6.42 -11.22 9.94
CA MET A 140 6.11 -12.50 9.32
C MET A 140 6.40 -12.45 7.81
N TRP A 141 5.91 -11.43 7.10
CA TRP A 141 6.16 -11.27 5.67
C TRP A 141 7.65 -11.11 5.35
N TYR A 142 8.37 -10.34 6.19
CA TYR A 142 9.81 -10.15 6.02
C TYR A 142 10.58 -11.47 6.19
N LEU A 143 10.27 -12.25 7.23
CA LEU A 143 10.90 -13.55 7.46
C LEU A 143 10.58 -14.55 6.35
N MET A 144 9.35 -14.54 5.82
CA MET A 144 9.00 -15.35 4.65
C MET A 144 9.80 -14.94 3.41
N CYS A 145 10.02 -13.65 3.20
CA CYS A 145 10.81 -13.16 2.07
C CYS A 145 12.29 -13.56 2.18
N ILE A 146 12.87 -13.50 3.37
CA ILE A 146 14.29 -13.83 3.60
C ILE A 146 14.54 -15.33 3.59
N ASN A 147 13.69 -16.11 4.25
CA ASN A 147 13.93 -17.55 4.48
C ASN A 147 13.20 -18.45 3.48
N GLY A 148 12.09 -17.98 2.93
CA GLY A 148 11.18 -18.80 2.14
C GLY A 148 11.40 -18.72 0.62
N LEU A 149 11.90 -17.58 0.14
CA LEU A 149 12.11 -17.33 -1.29
C LEU A 149 13.43 -17.92 -1.79
N THR A 150 13.56 -18.06 -3.11
CA THR A 150 14.67 -18.81 -3.74
C THR A 150 16.06 -18.21 -3.45
N GLY A 151 16.13 -16.92 -3.06
CA GLY A 151 17.38 -16.31 -2.59
C GLY A 151 18.42 -16.24 -3.71
N GLU A 152 19.50 -17.02 -3.56
CA GLU A 152 20.60 -17.13 -4.52
C GLU A 152 20.28 -18.01 -5.74
N GLY A 153 19.13 -18.69 -5.78
CA GLY A 153 18.57 -19.24 -7.02
C GLY A 153 19.42 -20.28 -7.76
N THR A 154 18.88 -20.80 -8.86
CA THR A 154 19.72 -21.45 -9.87
C THR A 154 20.40 -20.37 -10.72
N GLU A 155 21.68 -20.56 -11.05
CA GLU A 155 22.43 -19.65 -11.95
C GLU A 155 21.71 -19.46 -13.29
N VAL A 156 20.97 -20.48 -13.74
CA VAL A 156 20.14 -20.44 -14.95
C VAL A 156 18.99 -19.42 -14.80
N GLY A 157 18.22 -19.48 -13.71
CA GLY A 157 17.12 -18.53 -13.47
C GLY A 157 17.60 -17.09 -13.35
N LYS A 158 18.75 -16.87 -12.68
CA LYS A 158 19.41 -15.55 -12.61
C LYS A 158 19.84 -15.05 -13.97
N THR A 159 20.47 -15.89 -14.78
CA THR A 159 20.94 -15.53 -16.13
C THR A 159 19.77 -15.15 -17.04
N VAL A 160 18.68 -15.91 -16.99
CA VAL A 160 17.44 -15.61 -17.74
C VAL A 160 16.85 -14.27 -17.31
N LEU A 161 16.76 -14.03 -15.99
CA LEU A 161 16.26 -12.77 -15.44
C LEU A 161 17.11 -11.57 -15.89
N ILE A 162 18.43 -11.67 -15.77
CA ILE A 162 19.37 -10.60 -16.16
C ILE A 162 19.30 -10.33 -17.67
N SER A 163 19.32 -11.37 -18.49
CA SER A 163 19.26 -11.28 -19.94
C SER A 163 17.97 -10.59 -20.42
N GLU A 164 16.81 -11.01 -19.90
CA GLU A 164 15.53 -10.42 -20.26
C GLU A 164 15.40 -8.97 -19.76
N THR A 165 15.92 -8.68 -18.57
CA THR A 165 15.95 -7.29 -18.06
C THR A 165 16.82 -6.40 -18.96
N GLY A 166 17.98 -6.89 -19.38
CA GLY A 166 18.86 -6.16 -20.31
C GLY A 166 18.22 -5.93 -21.67
N ARG A 167 17.50 -6.93 -22.19
CA ARG A 167 16.72 -6.81 -23.42
C ARG A 167 15.60 -5.78 -23.34
N ARG A 168 14.87 -5.72 -22.21
CA ARG A 168 13.72 -4.80 -22.03
C ARG A 168 14.12 -3.35 -21.80
N PHE A 169 15.19 -3.11 -21.05
CA PHE A 169 15.57 -1.76 -20.62
C PHE A 169 16.80 -1.20 -21.35
N GLY A 170 17.44 -1.99 -22.22
CA GLY A 170 18.59 -1.55 -23.04
C GLY A 170 19.83 -1.22 -22.21
N LYS A 171 19.95 -1.78 -21.01
CA LYS A 171 21.05 -1.56 -20.07
C LYS A 171 21.63 -2.90 -19.63
N GLU A 172 22.94 -2.98 -19.40
CA GLU A 172 23.55 -4.20 -18.85
C GLU A 172 23.29 -4.28 -17.34
N PHE A 173 22.45 -5.24 -16.94
CA PHE A 173 22.27 -5.60 -15.54
C PHE A 173 23.31 -6.66 -15.18
N LYS A 174 23.99 -6.48 -14.04
CA LYS A 174 25.03 -7.42 -13.59
C LYS A 174 24.58 -8.28 -12.40
N GLU A 175 23.42 -7.96 -11.81
CA GLU A 175 22.92 -8.59 -10.58
C GLU A 175 21.39 -8.69 -10.61
N GLY A 176 20.85 -9.82 -10.13
CA GLY A 176 19.43 -10.07 -10.03
C GLY A 176 19.10 -10.97 -8.84
N TRP A 177 18.07 -10.60 -8.08
CA TRP A 177 17.53 -11.44 -7.03
C TRP A 177 16.39 -12.29 -7.56
N LEU A 178 16.54 -13.62 -7.46
CA LEU A 178 15.54 -14.58 -7.85
C LEU A 178 14.51 -14.70 -6.73
N MET A 179 13.31 -14.17 -6.97
CA MET A 179 12.27 -14.05 -5.95
C MET A 179 11.48 -15.36 -5.84
N MET A 180 10.95 -15.86 -6.96
CA MET A 180 10.33 -17.19 -7.04
C MET A 180 10.69 -17.85 -8.36
N ASP A 181 11.31 -19.03 -8.28
CA ASP A 181 11.45 -19.92 -9.43
C ASP A 181 10.56 -21.14 -9.22
N HIS A 182 9.32 -21.06 -9.73
CA HIS A 182 8.28 -22.06 -9.43
C HIS A 182 8.63 -23.46 -9.97
N TRP A 183 9.39 -23.51 -11.06
CA TRP A 183 9.75 -24.71 -11.80
C TRP A 183 11.25 -24.67 -12.13
N ALA A 184 12.09 -25.19 -11.24
CA ALA A 184 13.55 -25.14 -11.42
C ALA A 184 13.95 -25.87 -12.71
N CYS A 185 14.54 -25.16 -13.66
CA CYS A 185 15.08 -25.77 -14.87
C CYS A 185 16.33 -26.59 -14.52
N LEU A 186 16.29 -27.92 -14.72
CA LEU A 186 17.40 -28.79 -14.34
C LEU A 186 18.57 -28.77 -15.35
N ARG A 187 18.36 -28.32 -16.59
CA ARG A 187 19.41 -28.24 -17.62
C ARG A 187 18.93 -27.48 -18.86
N CYS A 188 19.61 -26.40 -19.23
CA CYS A 188 19.57 -25.89 -20.61
C CYS A 188 20.66 -26.60 -21.40
N GLU A 189 20.37 -27.76 -21.99
CA GLU A 189 21.24 -28.29 -23.04
C GLU A 189 20.98 -27.47 -24.31
N ILE A 190 21.96 -26.65 -24.69
CA ILE A 190 21.99 -25.95 -25.98
C ILE A 190 22.32 -27.00 -27.05
N ASN A 191 21.38 -27.89 -27.33
CA ASN A 191 21.37 -28.62 -28.59
C ASN A 191 20.28 -27.97 -29.44
N GLN A 192 20.70 -27.38 -30.56
CA GLN A 192 19.83 -26.73 -31.55
C GLN A 192 18.63 -27.64 -31.88
N HIS A 193 17.48 -27.37 -31.25
CA HIS A 193 16.09 -27.53 -31.74
C HIS A 193 15.03 -27.93 -30.70
N THR A 194 15.34 -28.18 -29.42
CA THR A 194 14.26 -28.50 -28.46
C THR A 194 14.55 -27.97 -27.05
N ILE A 195 13.81 -26.95 -26.62
CA ILE A 195 13.76 -26.52 -25.21
C ILE A 195 12.87 -27.54 -24.48
N GLN A 196 13.45 -28.54 -23.84
CA GLN A 196 12.70 -29.44 -22.97
C GLN A 196 12.86 -29.00 -21.51
N GLU A 197 11.91 -28.18 -21.03
CA GLU A 197 11.84 -27.75 -19.64
C GLU A 197 11.36 -28.90 -18.73
N SER A 198 12.27 -29.78 -18.29
CA SER A 198 12.01 -30.66 -17.14
C SER A 198 12.15 -29.85 -15.84
N GLY A 199 11.09 -29.10 -15.52
CA GLY A 199 11.02 -28.30 -14.29
C GLY A 199 10.74 -29.18 -13.08
N ASN A 200 11.67 -29.22 -12.10
CA ASN A 200 11.37 -29.83 -10.81
C ASN A 200 10.49 -28.88 -9.98
N PHE A 201 9.37 -29.42 -9.47
CA PHE A 201 8.47 -28.67 -8.60
C PHE A 201 9.16 -28.30 -7.28
N GLN A 202 9.25 -27.01 -6.99
CA GLN A 202 9.84 -26.53 -5.74
C GLN A 202 8.76 -26.43 -4.65
N LEU A 203 8.64 -27.47 -3.82
CA LEU A 203 7.64 -27.53 -2.73
C LEU A 203 7.74 -26.32 -1.77
N GLN A 204 8.95 -25.86 -1.46
CA GLN A 204 9.17 -24.69 -0.61
C GLN A 204 8.52 -23.43 -1.18
N ILE A 205 8.77 -23.13 -2.46
CA ILE A 205 8.21 -21.95 -3.13
C ILE A 205 6.69 -22.06 -3.23
N PHE A 206 6.17 -23.26 -3.49
CA PHE A 206 4.73 -23.50 -3.47
C PHE A 206 4.10 -23.24 -2.10
N VAL A 207 4.70 -23.75 -1.01
CA VAL A 207 4.22 -23.48 0.35
C VAL A 207 4.26 -21.99 0.65
N MET A 208 5.33 -21.29 0.25
CA MET A 208 5.41 -19.83 0.41
C MET A 208 4.33 -19.10 -0.38
N LEU A 209 4.10 -19.48 -1.64
CA LEU A 209 3.02 -18.93 -2.47
C LEU A 209 1.65 -19.13 -1.80
N MET A 210 1.39 -20.30 -1.24
CA MET A 210 0.15 -20.57 -0.51
C MET A 210 0.02 -19.72 0.75
N CYS A 211 1.10 -19.54 1.50
CA CYS A 211 1.11 -18.65 2.67
C CYS A 211 0.85 -17.18 2.30
N TYR A 212 1.48 -16.65 1.24
CA TYR A 212 1.23 -15.28 0.78
C TYR A 212 -0.23 -15.09 0.35
N ASN A 213 -0.77 -16.04 -0.41
CA ASN A 213 -2.19 -16.03 -0.81
C ASN A 213 -3.12 -16.12 0.42
N ALA A 214 -2.82 -16.98 1.39
CA ALA A 214 -3.62 -17.12 2.61
C ALA A 214 -3.67 -15.82 3.41
N ILE A 215 -2.54 -15.13 3.59
CA ILE A 215 -2.50 -13.83 4.29
C ILE A 215 -3.41 -12.82 3.59
N MET A 216 -3.28 -12.67 2.26
CA MET A 216 -4.09 -11.72 1.48
C MET A 216 -5.59 -12.08 1.54
N ILE A 217 -5.95 -13.35 1.33
CA ILE A 217 -7.34 -13.81 1.31
C ILE A 217 -7.99 -13.68 2.69
N ILE A 218 -7.30 -14.09 3.76
CA ILE A 218 -7.83 -13.98 5.13
C ILE A 218 -8.04 -12.51 5.49
N SER A 219 -7.06 -11.66 5.22
CA SER A 219 -7.15 -10.22 5.49
C SER A 219 -8.32 -9.57 4.74
N PHE A 220 -8.46 -9.85 3.44
CA PHE A 220 -9.57 -9.33 2.65
C PHE A 220 -10.93 -9.89 3.10
N SER A 221 -10.99 -11.15 3.53
CA SER A 221 -12.20 -11.79 4.04
C SER A 221 -12.66 -11.17 5.36
N ILE A 222 -11.74 -10.83 6.27
CA ILE A 222 -12.05 -10.13 7.52
C ILE A 222 -12.63 -8.74 7.22
N ALA A 223 -11.96 -7.95 6.39
CA ALA A 223 -12.44 -6.64 5.97
C ALA A 223 -13.82 -6.71 5.31
N SER A 224 -14.01 -7.66 4.39
CA SER A 224 -15.29 -7.87 3.71
C SER A 224 -16.39 -8.28 4.69
N THR A 225 -16.10 -9.16 5.65
CA THR A 225 -17.06 -9.60 6.67
C THR A 225 -17.49 -8.42 7.54
N PHE A 226 -16.56 -7.64 8.08
CA PHE A 226 -16.90 -6.45 8.86
C PHE A 226 -17.61 -5.39 8.03
N GLY A 227 -17.25 -5.24 6.75
CA GLY A 227 -17.92 -4.35 5.81
C GLY A 227 -19.39 -4.74 5.60
N ILE A 228 -19.65 -6.00 5.27
CA ILE A 228 -21.00 -6.56 5.08
C ILE A 228 -21.82 -6.44 6.36
N LEU A 229 -21.25 -6.82 7.52
CA LEU A 229 -21.93 -6.70 8.81
C LEU A 229 -22.25 -5.24 9.15
N THR A 230 -21.33 -4.31 8.88
CA THR A 230 -21.57 -2.87 9.09
C THR A 230 -22.76 -2.40 8.26
N PHE A 231 -22.78 -2.72 6.96
CA PHE A 231 -23.88 -2.36 6.07
C PHE A 231 -25.21 -2.96 6.52
N TYR A 232 -25.20 -4.25 6.88
CA TYR A 232 -26.37 -4.96 7.38
C TYR A 232 -26.97 -4.30 8.63
N TYR A 233 -26.15 -3.94 9.61
CA TYR A 233 -26.64 -3.28 10.83
C TYR A 233 -27.04 -1.82 10.61
N ILE A 234 -26.40 -1.10 9.68
CA ILE A 234 -26.85 0.23 9.27
C ILE A 234 -28.29 0.18 8.74
N GLN A 235 -28.62 -0.81 7.91
CA GLN A 235 -29.97 -0.93 7.34
C GLN A 235 -31.05 -1.33 8.36
N ARG A 236 -30.66 -1.97 9.47
CA ARG A 236 -31.61 -2.50 10.48
C ARG A 236 -31.70 -1.68 11.75
N THR A 237 -30.97 -0.58 11.83
CA THR A 237 -30.95 0.25 13.04
C THR A 237 -32.11 1.25 13.02
N GLU A 238 -33.05 1.07 13.94
CA GLU A 238 -34.18 1.99 14.17
C GLU A 238 -33.91 2.99 15.31
N THR A 239 -32.86 2.76 16.11
CA THR A 239 -32.57 3.52 17.33
C THR A 239 -31.71 4.77 17.12
N ILE A 240 -31.18 4.99 15.91
CA ILE A 240 -30.30 6.11 15.58
C ILE A 240 -31.10 7.16 14.79
N SER A 241 -30.88 8.45 15.10
CA SER A 241 -31.51 9.53 14.35
C SER A 241 -31.11 9.52 12.87
N MET A 242 -32.01 9.94 11.98
CA MET A 242 -31.74 10.00 10.53
C MET A 242 -30.48 10.81 10.18
N GLN A 243 -30.15 11.84 10.97
CA GLN A 243 -28.93 12.62 10.77
C GLN A 243 -27.67 11.81 11.09
N ALA A 244 -27.66 11.08 12.21
CA ALA A 244 -26.53 10.24 12.62
C ALA A 244 -26.39 9.02 11.69
N LEU A 245 -27.50 8.42 11.23
CA LEU A 245 -27.49 7.34 10.24
C LEU A 245 -26.84 7.78 8.93
N ASN A 246 -27.24 8.94 8.40
CA ASN A 246 -26.66 9.53 7.19
C ASN A 246 -25.16 9.84 7.35
N MET A 247 -24.73 10.23 8.55
CA MET A 247 -23.31 10.42 8.86
C MET A 247 -22.56 9.09 8.80
N GLN A 248 -23.07 8.04 9.44
CA GLN A 248 -22.44 6.72 9.45
C GLN A 248 -22.38 6.08 8.05
N LEU A 249 -23.43 6.24 7.24
CA LEU A 249 -23.43 5.76 5.85
C LEU A 249 -22.33 6.43 5.02
N LYS A 250 -22.17 7.76 5.11
CA LYS A 250 -21.12 8.50 4.39
C LYS A 250 -19.73 8.04 4.80
N LEU A 251 -19.55 7.84 6.10
CA LEU A 251 -18.33 7.36 6.69
C LEU A 251 -18.02 5.90 6.30
N PHE A 252 -19.04 5.05 6.17
CA PHE A 252 -18.91 3.69 5.66
C PHE A 252 -18.51 3.68 4.17
N ILE A 253 -19.20 4.46 3.34
CA ILE A 253 -18.87 4.63 1.91
C ILE A 253 -17.43 5.11 1.74
N ALA A 254 -16.97 6.04 2.59
CA ALA A 254 -15.58 6.49 2.58
C ALA A 254 -14.60 5.33 2.81
N VAL A 255 -14.82 4.50 3.84
CA VAL A 255 -13.96 3.35 4.14
C VAL A 255 -14.03 2.29 3.03
N CYS A 256 -15.19 2.04 2.43
CA CYS A 256 -15.31 1.16 1.26
C CYS A 256 -14.51 1.70 0.07
N GLY A 257 -14.63 2.99 -0.23
CA GLY A 257 -13.86 3.64 -1.29
C GLY A 257 -12.35 3.54 -1.05
N GLN A 258 -11.90 3.81 0.18
CA GLN A 258 -10.51 3.63 0.57
C GLN A 258 -10.03 2.19 0.44
N THR A 259 -10.90 1.21 0.68
CA THR A 259 -10.56 -0.22 0.55
C THR A 259 -10.43 -0.67 -0.90
N LEU A 260 -11.22 -0.07 -1.81
CA LEU A 260 -11.12 -0.37 -3.23
C LEU A 260 -9.79 0.07 -3.83
N VAL A 261 -9.15 1.11 -3.28
CA VAL A 261 -7.84 1.58 -3.76
C VAL A 261 -6.75 0.51 -3.59
N PRO A 262 -6.37 0.05 -2.39
CA PRO A 262 -5.37 -1.00 -2.24
C PRO A 262 -5.82 -2.31 -2.88
N LEU A 263 -7.13 -2.61 -2.97
CA LEU A 263 -7.60 -3.79 -3.71
C LEU A 263 -7.17 -3.75 -5.19
N ILE A 264 -7.45 -2.64 -5.87
CA ILE A 264 -7.16 -2.48 -7.31
C ILE A 264 -5.67 -2.24 -7.56
N PHE A 265 -5.02 -1.44 -6.72
CA PHE A 265 -3.65 -0.99 -6.96
C PHE A 265 -2.57 -1.89 -6.33
N VAL A 266 -2.94 -2.75 -5.38
CA VAL A 266 -1.99 -3.62 -4.65
C VAL A 266 -2.42 -5.08 -4.71
N TYR A 267 -3.59 -5.45 -4.17
CA TYR A 267 -3.99 -6.87 -4.08
C TYR A 267 -4.07 -7.58 -5.42
N ILE A 268 -4.82 -7.02 -6.38
CA ILE A 268 -4.99 -7.65 -7.70
C ILE A 268 -3.63 -7.78 -8.42
N PRO A 269 -2.81 -6.71 -8.54
CA PRO A 269 -1.50 -6.82 -9.17
C PRO A 269 -0.56 -7.83 -8.49
N TYR A 270 -0.49 -7.83 -7.15
CA TYR A 270 0.33 -8.80 -6.41
C TYR A 270 -0.17 -10.22 -6.61
N PHE A 271 -1.48 -10.45 -6.54
CA PHE A 271 -2.07 -11.76 -6.78
C PHE A 271 -1.74 -12.27 -8.20
N CYS A 272 -1.85 -11.42 -9.21
CA CYS A 272 -1.48 -11.76 -10.58
C CYS A 272 0.02 -12.08 -10.71
N VAL A 273 0.89 -11.22 -10.20
CA VAL A 273 2.35 -11.37 -10.28
C VAL A 273 2.85 -12.63 -9.56
N LEU A 274 2.22 -13.02 -8.45
CA LEU A 274 2.60 -14.22 -7.71
C LEU A 274 2.06 -15.52 -8.34
N ASN A 275 0.81 -15.52 -8.82
CA ASN A 275 0.12 -16.74 -9.24
C ASN A 275 0.20 -17.03 -10.75
N LEU A 276 0.14 -16.03 -11.63
CA LEU A 276 0.19 -16.26 -13.08
C LEU A 276 1.44 -17.04 -13.53
N PRO A 277 2.66 -16.74 -13.01
CA PRO A 277 3.87 -17.45 -13.44
C PRO A 277 3.86 -18.90 -12.95
N PHE A 278 3.26 -19.17 -11.78
CA PHE A 278 3.11 -20.54 -11.25
C PHE A 278 2.27 -21.41 -12.20
N PHE A 279 1.16 -20.87 -12.71
CA PHE A 279 0.28 -21.52 -13.68
C PHE A 279 0.76 -21.45 -15.13
N ARG A 280 1.95 -20.89 -15.39
CA ARG A 280 2.49 -20.66 -16.75
C ARG A 280 1.57 -19.82 -17.63
N LEU A 281 0.82 -18.90 -17.01
CA LEU A 281 -0.08 -17.99 -17.72
C LEU A 281 0.66 -16.72 -18.16
N PRO A 282 0.28 -16.13 -19.31
CA PRO A 282 0.85 -14.88 -19.77
C PRO A 282 0.57 -13.73 -18.78
N ILE A 283 1.59 -12.91 -18.55
CA ILE A 283 1.59 -11.86 -17.51
C ILE A 283 1.15 -10.50 -18.05
N PHE A 284 1.11 -10.32 -19.38
CA PHE A 284 0.59 -9.12 -20.04
C PHE A 284 1.10 -7.78 -19.45
N LYS A 285 2.40 -7.68 -19.14
CA LYS A 285 3.05 -6.49 -18.51
C LYS A 285 2.58 -6.18 -17.08
N MET A 286 1.94 -7.13 -16.39
CA MET A 286 1.53 -6.95 -14.99
C MET A 286 2.70 -6.76 -14.02
N ASP A 287 3.90 -7.23 -14.37
CA ASP A 287 5.14 -6.94 -13.63
C ASP A 287 5.45 -5.43 -13.61
N ASP A 288 5.39 -4.76 -14.76
CA ASP A 288 5.58 -3.30 -14.85
C ASP A 288 4.42 -2.52 -14.18
N LEU A 289 3.18 -2.96 -14.44
CA LEU A 289 1.99 -2.31 -13.87
C LEU A 289 1.90 -2.47 -12.35
N CYS A 290 2.34 -3.61 -11.80
CA CYS A 290 2.33 -3.85 -10.36
C CYS A 290 3.18 -2.82 -9.62
N MET A 291 4.40 -2.57 -10.10
CA MET A 291 5.28 -1.56 -9.50
C MET A 291 4.71 -0.15 -9.63
N LEU A 292 4.14 0.18 -10.80
CA LEU A 292 3.49 1.47 -11.01
C LEU A 292 2.30 1.66 -10.07
N PHE A 293 1.36 0.71 -10.03
CA PHE A 293 0.17 0.81 -9.20
C PHE A 293 0.50 0.87 -7.71
N THR A 294 1.45 0.04 -7.26
CA THR A 294 1.98 0.07 -5.90
C THR A 294 2.60 1.42 -5.55
N SER A 295 3.27 2.09 -6.49
CA SER A 295 3.82 3.43 -6.26
C SER A 295 2.76 4.53 -6.19
N CYS A 296 1.65 4.35 -6.89
CA CYS A 296 0.58 5.34 -7.00
C CYS A 296 -0.52 5.18 -5.96
N PHE A 297 -0.66 4.00 -5.35
CA PHE A 297 -1.74 3.71 -4.42
C PHE A 297 -1.85 4.74 -3.27
N PRO A 298 -0.75 5.21 -2.62
CA PRO A 298 -0.85 6.15 -1.50
C PRO A 298 -1.37 7.53 -1.96
N ALA A 299 -1.12 7.90 -3.22
CA ALA A 299 -1.64 9.13 -3.79
C ALA A 299 -3.15 9.02 -4.08
N TRP A 300 -3.57 7.88 -4.62
CA TRP A 300 -4.98 7.61 -4.91
C TRP A 300 -5.81 7.47 -3.65
N ASP A 301 -5.29 6.85 -2.59
CA ASP A 301 -6.01 6.74 -1.32
C ASP A 301 -6.31 8.13 -0.74
N ALA A 302 -5.31 9.02 -0.75
CA ALA A 302 -5.49 10.40 -0.32
C ALA A 302 -6.55 11.15 -1.14
N ILE A 303 -6.55 10.99 -2.47
CA ILE A 303 -7.55 11.60 -3.36
C ILE A 303 -8.94 11.09 -3.02
N ILE A 304 -9.11 9.77 -2.93
CA ILE A 304 -10.40 9.15 -2.66
C ILE A 304 -10.95 9.60 -1.30
N LEU A 305 -10.11 9.64 -0.27
CA LEU A 305 -10.53 10.11 1.05
C LEU A 305 -10.94 11.59 1.04
N ILE A 306 -10.18 12.47 0.37
CA ILE A 306 -10.53 13.90 0.25
C ILE A 306 -11.87 14.07 -0.49
N VAL A 307 -12.07 13.33 -1.59
CA VAL A 307 -13.28 13.44 -2.42
C VAL A 307 -14.52 12.93 -1.67
N LEU A 308 -14.42 11.77 -1.02
CA LEU A 308 -15.55 11.15 -0.33
C LEU A 308 -15.94 11.90 0.94
N MET A 309 -14.97 12.46 1.68
CA MET A 309 -15.22 13.19 2.91
C MET A 309 -15.66 14.64 2.64
N LYS A 310 -16.97 14.89 2.72
CA LYS A 310 -17.57 16.22 2.46
C LYS A 310 -16.91 17.37 3.21
N ASP A 311 -16.70 17.18 4.51
CA ASP A 311 -16.11 18.21 5.37
C ASP A 311 -14.68 18.57 4.90
N TYR A 312 -13.95 17.64 4.27
CA TYR A 312 -12.58 17.85 3.78
C TYR A 312 -12.58 18.63 2.47
N ARG A 313 -13.33 18.17 1.46
CA ARG A 313 -13.42 18.88 0.18
C ARG A 313 -14.00 20.28 0.32
N ASP A 314 -15.08 20.46 1.09
CA ASP A 314 -15.73 21.76 1.25
C ASP A 314 -14.81 22.72 2.01
N GLY A 315 -14.11 22.19 3.03
CA GLY A 315 -13.09 22.92 3.78
C GLY A 315 -11.95 23.42 2.89
N LEU A 316 -11.35 22.53 2.09
CA LEU A 316 -10.26 22.88 1.17
C LEU A 316 -10.71 23.88 0.09
N ILE A 317 -11.89 23.68 -0.51
CA ILE A 317 -12.48 24.62 -1.48
C ILE A 317 -12.70 26.00 -0.84
N SER A 318 -13.15 26.05 0.42
CA SER A 318 -13.39 27.33 1.12
C SER A 318 -12.11 28.16 1.30
N ILE A 319 -10.97 27.51 1.52
CA ILE A 319 -9.66 28.19 1.63
C ILE A 319 -9.26 28.79 0.27
N ILE A 320 -9.43 28.01 -0.80
CA ILE A 320 -9.11 28.45 -2.17
C ILE A 320 -10.02 29.61 -2.58
N ARG A 321 -11.32 29.55 -2.25
CA ARG A 321 -12.28 30.63 -2.54
C ARG A 321 -12.04 31.89 -1.70
N ARG A 322 -11.67 31.76 -0.43
CA ARG A 322 -11.31 32.93 0.41
C ARG A 322 -10.05 33.65 -0.09
N LYS A 323 -9.08 32.93 -0.67
CA LYS A 323 -7.93 33.56 -1.35
C LYS A 323 -8.31 34.34 -2.62
N LYS A 324 -9.43 34.02 -3.27
CA LYS A 324 -9.94 34.77 -4.44
C LYS A 324 -10.70 36.06 -4.07
N ILE A 325 -11.13 36.21 -2.82
CA ILE A 325 -11.84 37.41 -2.33
C ILE A 325 -10.86 38.25 -1.49
N ILE A 326 -9.83 38.80 -2.14
CA ILE A 326 -9.13 39.99 -1.66
C ILE A 326 -9.37 41.05 -2.74
N PRO A 327 -10.32 41.99 -2.57
CA PRO A 327 -10.37 43.16 -3.40
C PRO A 327 -9.16 44.03 -3.05
N MET A 328 -8.27 44.25 -4.02
CA MET A 328 -7.39 45.41 -3.96
C MET A 328 -8.25 46.66 -4.08
N GLY A 329 -8.15 47.57 -3.10
CA GLY A 329 -8.71 48.91 -3.19
C GLY A 329 -9.15 49.49 -1.86
N ASN A 330 -8.19 49.98 -1.06
CA ASN A 330 -8.45 50.93 0.01
C ASN A 330 -8.84 52.31 -0.57
N THR A 331 -9.87 52.93 -0.02
CA THR A 331 -10.02 54.40 0.08
C THR A 331 -10.86 54.66 1.35
N VAL A 332 -10.25 54.81 2.54
CA VAL A 332 -9.72 56.04 3.17
C VAL A 332 -10.84 56.94 3.78
N ILE A 333 -10.89 56.90 5.13
CA ILE A 333 -11.05 57.96 6.16
C ILE A 333 -12.41 58.68 6.36
N SER A 334 -12.80 58.70 7.65
CA SER A 334 -13.49 59.76 8.46
C SER A 334 -14.84 59.27 8.97
N THR A 335 -15.12 59.16 10.26
CA THR A 335 -14.97 60.19 11.31
C THR A 335 -14.81 59.59 12.72
N LEU A 336 -13.87 60.15 13.47
CA LEU A 336 -13.62 59.96 14.90
C LEU A 336 -14.28 61.12 15.68
N PHE A 337 -14.80 60.85 16.89
CA PHE A 337 -15.11 61.76 18.02
C PHE A 337 -16.19 62.84 17.89
N ILE A 338 -17.24 62.72 18.73
CA ILE A 338 -17.53 63.59 19.91
C ILE A 338 -18.24 62.67 20.95
N ALA A 339 -17.53 62.16 21.95
CA ALA A 339 -17.52 62.64 23.35
C ALA A 339 -18.90 62.69 24.04
N SER A 340 -19.03 61.83 25.06
CA SER A 340 -19.96 61.92 26.20
C SER A 340 -20.02 63.31 26.83
N THR A 341 -21.18 63.77 27.33
CA THR A 341 -21.49 64.04 28.76
C THR A 341 -22.94 64.57 28.92
N ILE A 342 -23.58 64.16 30.03
CA ILE A 342 -24.84 64.60 30.68
C ILE A 342 -26.11 63.88 30.24
#